data_AF-A0A1C1A1J9-F1
#
_entry.id   AF-A0A1C1A1J9-F1
#
_cell.length_a   1.000
_cell.length_b   1.000
_cell.length_c   1.000
_cell.angle_alpha   90.00
_cell.angle_beta   90.00
_cell.angle_gamma   90.00
#
_symmetry.space_group_name_H-M   'P 1'
#
loop_
_entity.id
_entity.type
_entity.pdbx_description
1 polymer ?
#
loop_
_entity_poly.entity_id
_entity_poly.type
_entity_poly.pdbx_seq_one_letter_code
_entity_poly.pdbx_strand_id
1 'polypeptide(L)'
;MSNHIEDQLSAYMDNELTETERQQVEEHLDTCLACSALLSDLSGIKTQVFTAYHSIEAPEGFEDKVINAIGFNATPVNVSKGSNWLLFPLISVLCFITIVLVVMGSYLFKFSSIMLKVAYNLIHVFGDILGSHTYIIAGLVGLSIVLIVASSISIKHMLKASGFKGANW
;
A
#
# COMPACT_ATOMS: atom_id res chain seq x y z
N MET A 1 -12.53 20.06 -63.63
CA MET A 1 -11.76 19.89 -62.38
C MET A 1 -11.62 18.39 -62.15
N SER A 2 -10.70 17.80 -62.87
CA SER A 2 -10.42 16.36 -62.93
C SER A 2 -9.30 16.09 -61.93
N ASN A 3 -9.59 15.60 -60.72
CA ASN A 3 -8.56 15.25 -59.75
C ASN A 3 -9.02 14.12 -58.83
N HIS A 4 -8.58 12.91 -59.22
CA HIS A 4 -7.96 11.88 -58.38
C HIS A 4 -8.80 10.87 -57.59
N ILE A 5 -10.04 10.54 -58.00
CA ILE A 5 -10.66 9.26 -57.56
C ILE A 5 -9.85 8.06 -58.09
N GLU A 6 -9.27 8.17 -59.29
CA GLU A 6 -8.40 7.15 -59.89
C GLU A 6 -7.20 6.81 -58.98
N ASP A 7 -6.59 7.82 -58.34
CA ASP A 7 -5.46 7.64 -57.42
C ASP A 7 -5.87 6.98 -56.10
N GLN A 8 -7.15 7.09 -55.72
CA GLN A 8 -7.70 6.48 -54.51
C GLN A 8 -8.06 5.00 -54.71
N LEU A 9 -8.08 4.48 -55.93
CA LEU A 9 -8.43 3.08 -56.21
C LEU A 9 -7.45 2.09 -55.54
N SER A 10 -6.16 2.43 -55.45
CA SER A 10 -5.18 1.59 -54.74
C SER A 10 -5.46 1.57 -53.23
N ALA A 11 -5.68 2.74 -52.62
CA ALA A 11 -6.03 2.85 -51.21
C ALA A 11 -7.37 2.16 -50.89
N TYR A 12 -8.32 2.21 -51.82
CA TYR A 12 -9.59 1.48 -51.75
C TYR A 12 -9.36 -0.04 -51.72
N MET A 13 -8.48 -0.57 -52.58
CA MET A 13 -8.15 -2.00 -52.63
C MET A 13 -7.42 -2.52 -51.38
N ASP A 14 -6.70 -1.65 -50.69
CA ASP A 14 -5.95 -1.97 -49.48
C ASP A 14 -6.70 -1.61 -48.18
N ASN A 15 -7.95 -1.14 -48.30
CA ASN A 15 -8.82 -0.69 -47.20
C ASN A 15 -8.21 0.43 -46.34
N GLU A 16 -7.49 1.36 -46.96
CA GLU A 16 -6.84 2.49 -46.30
C GLU A 16 -7.68 3.78 -46.32
N LEU A 17 -8.80 3.79 -47.05
CA LEU A 17 -9.71 4.93 -47.11
C LEU A 17 -10.56 5.03 -45.85
N THR A 18 -10.89 6.27 -45.46
CA THR A 18 -11.94 6.51 -44.46
C THR A 18 -13.31 6.11 -45.02
N GLU A 19 -14.29 5.88 -44.15
CA GLU A 19 -15.65 5.49 -44.55
C GLU A 19 -16.27 6.47 -45.55
N THR A 20 -16.10 7.77 -45.31
CA THR A 20 -16.63 8.83 -46.19
C THR A 20 -15.96 8.82 -47.57
N GLU A 21 -14.65 8.62 -47.64
CA GLU A 21 -13.91 8.54 -48.91
C GLU A 21 -14.27 7.26 -49.67
N ARG A 22 -14.41 6.15 -48.94
CA ARG A 22 -14.81 4.88 -49.51
C ARG A 22 -16.19 4.98 -50.19
N GLN A 23 -17.17 5.60 -49.55
CA GLN A 23 -18.50 5.81 -50.11
C GLN A 23 -18.46 6.65 -51.39
N GLN A 24 -17.61 7.68 -51.44
CA GLN A 24 -17.43 8.52 -52.64
C GLN A 24 -16.81 7.73 -53.81
N VAL A 25 -15.83 6.86 -53.52
CA VAL A 25 -15.24 5.98 -54.54
C VAL A 25 -16.27 4.97 -55.05
N GLU A 26 -17.07 4.38 -54.17
CA GLU A 26 -18.14 3.43 -54.55
C GLU A 26 -19.20 4.09 -55.46
N GLU A 27 -19.69 5.29 -55.10
CA GLU A 27 -20.62 6.06 -55.94
C GLU A 27 -20.01 6.41 -57.32
N HIS A 28 -18.71 6.70 -57.36
CA HIS A 28 -18.01 6.95 -58.61
C HIS A 28 -17.89 5.69 -59.47
N LEU A 29 -17.59 4.54 -58.87
CA LEU A 29 -17.47 3.26 -59.58
C LEU A 29 -18.79 2.80 -60.21
N ASP A 30 -19.92 3.15 -59.61
CA ASP A 30 -21.26 2.87 -60.16
C ASP A 30 -21.55 3.64 -61.46
N THR A 31 -20.92 4.80 -61.64
CA THR A 31 -21.19 5.72 -62.75
C THR A 31 -20.07 5.78 -63.79
N CYS A 32 -18.84 5.43 -63.41
CA CYS A 32 -17.65 5.56 -64.24
C CYS A 32 -17.08 4.20 -64.67
N LEU A 33 -17.43 3.77 -65.89
CA LEU A 33 -16.93 2.53 -66.48
C LEU A 33 -15.40 2.48 -66.60
N ALA A 34 -14.74 3.63 -66.82
CA ALA A 34 -13.29 3.69 -66.94
C ALA A 34 -12.59 3.36 -65.62
N CYS A 35 -13.07 3.92 -64.50
CA CYS A 35 -12.54 3.63 -63.17
C CYS A 35 -12.85 2.19 -62.72
N SER A 36 -14.04 1.67 -63.07
CA SER A 36 -14.37 0.27 -62.81
C SER A 36 -13.47 -0.71 -63.57
N ALA A 37 -13.18 -0.43 -64.84
CA ALA A 37 -12.22 -1.21 -65.63
C ALA A 37 -10.80 -1.14 -65.03
N LEU A 38 -10.35 0.06 -64.66
CA LEU A 38 -9.04 0.25 -64.03
C LEU A 38 -8.91 -0.53 -62.70
N LEU A 39 -9.95 -0.51 -61.86
CA LEU A 39 -9.99 -1.29 -60.61
C LEU A 39 -9.91 -2.80 -60.89
N SER A 40 -10.61 -3.28 -61.93
CA SER A 40 -10.53 -4.69 -62.36
C SER A 40 -9.12 -5.07 -62.81
N ASP A 41 -8.44 -4.20 -63.56
CA ASP A 41 -7.07 -4.42 -64.01
C ASP A 41 -6.09 -4.48 -62.82
N LEU A 42 -6.20 -3.54 -61.87
CA LEU A 42 -5.41 -3.53 -60.63
C LEU A 42 -5.63 -4.80 -59.79
N SER A 43 -6.88 -5.24 -59.65
CA SER A 43 -7.23 -6.50 -58.97
C SER A 43 -6.64 -7.73 -59.68
N GLY A 44 -6.65 -7.71 -61.01
CA GLY A 44 -6.01 -8.74 -61.83
C GLY A 44 -4.50 -8.83 -61.57
N ILE A 45 -3.81 -7.69 -61.54
CA ILE A 45 -2.37 -7.62 -61.23
C ILE A 45 -2.09 -8.14 -59.82
N LYS A 46 -2.85 -7.69 -58.80
CA LYS A 46 -2.72 -8.16 -57.41
C LYS A 46 -2.81 -9.69 -57.32
N THR A 47 -3.77 -10.28 -58.03
CA THR A 47 -3.98 -11.73 -58.06
C THR A 47 -2.83 -12.46 -58.75
N GLN A 48 -2.34 -11.94 -59.88
CA GLN A 48 -1.21 -12.51 -60.61
C GLN A 48 0.07 -12.49 -59.77
N VAL A 49 0.37 -11.37 -59.11
CA VAL A 49 1.52 -11.22 -58.21
C VAL A 49 1.41 -12.22 -57.05
N PHE A 50 0.26 -12.28 -56.39
CA PHE A 50 0.04 -13.22 -55.29
C PHE A 50 0.24 -14.67 -55.73
N THR A 51 -0.29 -15.04 -56.90
CA THR A 51 -0.15 -16.39 -57.46
C THR A 51 1.30 -16.70 -57.83
N ALA A 52 2.02 -15.75 -58.43
CA ALA A 52 3.42 -15.92 -58.81
C ALA A 52 4.35 -16.14 -57.61
N TYR A 53 4.03 -15.54 -56.47
CA TYR A 53 4.83 -15.62 -55.25
C TYR A 53 4.30 -16.63 -54.21
N HIS A 54 3.20 -17.31 -54.49
CA HIS A 54 2.59 -18.28 -53.57
C HIS A 54 3.52 -19.46 -53.23
N SER A 55 4.49 -19.76 -54.09
CA SER A 55 5.46 -20.84 -53.92
C SER A 55 6.72 -20.46 -53.14
N ILE A 56 6.85 -19.21 -52.69
CA ILE A 56 7.98 -18.80 -51.85
C ILE A 56 7.73 -19.27 -50.42
N GLU A 57 8.43 -20.33 -50.02
CA GLU A 57 8.47 -20.78 -48.64
C GLU A 57 9.21 -19.75 -47.76
N ALA A 58 8.70 -19.51 -46.56
CA ALA A 58 9.41 -18.69 -45.59
C ALA A 58 10.71 -19.38 -45.13
N PRO A 59 11.79 -18.63 -44.83
CA PRO A 59 13.00 -19.22 -44.27
C PRO A 59 12.74 -20.00 -42.98
N GLU A 60 13.52 -21.06 -42.72
CA GLU A 60 13.41 -21.81 -41.47
C GLU A 60 13.53 -20.91 -40.23
N GLY A 61 12.61 -21.10 -39.27
CA GLY A 61 12.53 -20.31 -38.05
C GLY A 61 12.01 -18.87 -38.23
N PHE A 62 11.46 -18.51 -39.40
CA PHE A 62 10.81 -17.21 -39.61
C PHE A 62 9.57 -17.05 -38.72
N GLU A 63 8.73 -18.08 -38.60
CA GLU A 63 7.55 -18.06 -37.72
C GLU A 63 7.93 -17.81 -36.26
N ASP A 64 8.90 -18.56 -35.74
CA ASP A 64 9.42 -18.37 -34.38
C ASP A 64 9.98 -16.96 -34.17
N LYS A 65 10.69 -16.41 -35.15
CA LYS A 65 11.22 -15.04 -35.08
C LYS A 65 10.09 -14.00 -35.07
N VAL A 66 9.06 -14.18 -35.88
CA VAL A 66 7.90 -13.27 -35.95
C VAL A 66 7.09 -13.34 -34.66
N ILE A 67 6.77 -14.52 -34.16
CA ILE A 67 6.05 -14.71 -32.89
C ILE A 67 6.84 -14.10 -31.73
N ASN A 68 8.15 -14.32 -31.67
CA ASN A 68 8.98 -13.70 -30.65
C ASN A 68 9.01 -12.16 -30.81
N ALA A 69 9.20 -11.63 -32.02
CA ALA A 69 9.23 -10.18 -32.25
C ALA A 69 7.88 -9.50 -31.91
N ILE A 70 6.75 -10.14 -32.23
CA ILE A 70 5.42 -9.67 -31.84
C ILE A 70 5.23 -9.82 -30.34
N GLY A 71 5.65 -10.92 -29.70
CA GLY A 71 5.61 -11.07 -28.24
C GLY A 71 6.51 -10.08 -27.49
N PHE A 72 7.55 -9.55 -28.13
CA PHE A 72 8.39 -8.46 -27.63
C PHE A 72 7.72 -7.08 -27.78
N ASN A 73 6.94 -6.85 -28.85
CA ASN A 73 6.33 -5.56 -29.20
C ASN A 73 4.87 -5.39 -28.78
N ALA A 74 4.10 -6.48 -28.68
CA ALA A 74 2.95 -6.55 -27.80
C ALA A 74 3.56 -6.34 -26.44
N THR A 75 3.50 -5.13 -25.92
CA THR A 75 3.97 -4.85 -24.58
C THR A 75 3.19 -5.76 -23.65
N PRO A 76 3.77 -6.83 -23.05
CA PRO A 76 3.50 -6.97 -21.64
C PRO A 76 3.89 -5.62 -21.09
N VAL A 77 3.08 -5.04 -20.22
CA VAL A 77 3.59 -3.98 -19.34
C VAL A 77 4.88 -4.57 -18.79
N ASN A 78 6.02 -4.06 -19.27
CA ASN A 78 7.33 -4.50 -18.88
C ASN A 78 7.51 -3.94 -17.47
N VAL A 79 6.84 -4.59 -16.51
CA VAL A 79 7.31 -4.63 -15.15
C VAL A 79 8.63 -5.35 -15.29
N SER A 80 9.66 -4.53 -15.49
CA SER A 80 11.03 -4.98 -15.44
C SER A 80 11.11 -5.95 -14.27
N LYS A 81 11.63 -7.15 -14.54
CA LYS A 81 12.11 -8.04 -13.49
C LYS A 81 13.37 -7.43 -12.87
N GLY A 82 13.32 -6.14 -12.54
CA GLY A 82 14.33 -5.37 -11.85
C GLY A 82 14.04 -5.54 -10.37
N SER A 83 14.73 -6.49 -9.74
CA SER A 83 15.19 -6.53 -8.34
C SER A 83 14.26 -6.12 -7.17
N ASN A 84 13.00 -5.76 -7.43
CA ASN A 84 12.13 -5.09 -6.48
C ASN A 84 10.90 -5.95 -6.13
N TRP A 85 10.78 -7.14 -6.70
CA TRP A 85 9.72 -8.09 -6.33
C TRP A 85 9.78 -8.46 -4.84
N LEU A 86 10.98 -8.49 -4.25
CA LEU A 86 11.17 -8.72 -2.82
C LEU A 86 10.91 -7.48 -1.95
N LEU A 87 10.81 -6.28 -2.54
CA LEU A 87 10.48 -5.05 -1.81
C LEU A 87 8.99 -4.94 -1.52
N PHE A 88 8.11 -5.50 -2.37
CA PHE A 88 6.67 -5.52 -2.11
C PHE A 88 6.27 -6.24 -0.80
N PRO A 89 6.74 -7.47 -0.51
CA PRO A 89 6.44 -8.11 0.78
C PRO A 89 7.09 -7.36 1.95
N LEU A 90 8.28 -6.78 1.77
CA LEU A 90 8.96 -6.03 2.82
C LEU A 90 8.20 -4.75 3.19
N ILE A 91 7.72 -4.01 2.19
CA ILE A 91 6.87 -2.81 2.38
C ILE A 91 5.54 -3.21 3.02
N SER A 92 4.92 -4.31 2.58
CA SER A 92 3.67 -4.81 3.16
C SER A 92 3.83 -5.18 4.65
N VAL A 93 4.91 -5.85 5.02
CA VAL A 93 5.20 -6.19 6.42
C VAL A 93 5.46 -4.94 7.24
N LEU A 94 6.22 -3.98 6.71
CA LEU A 94 6.49 -2.72 7.41
C LEU A 94 5.20 -1.93 7.65
N CYS A 95 4.33 -1.82 6.65
CA CYS A 95 3.01 -1.17 6.79
C CYS A 95 2.12 -1.89 7.81
N PHE A 96 2.13 -3.23 7.84
CA PHE A 96 1.37 -3.97 8.83
C PHE A 96 1.87 -3.71 10.26
N ILE A 97 3.20 -3.74 10.46
CA ILE A 97 3.81 -3.46 11.76
C ILE A 97 3.48 -2.05 12.22
N THR A 98 3.58 -1.04 11.35
CA THR A 98 3.27 0.35 11.72
C THR A 98 1.80 0.51 12.11
N ILE A 99 0.88 -0.10 11.38
CA ILE A 99 -0.56 -0.11 11.72
C ILE A 99 -0.78 -0.75 13.09
N VAL A 100 -0.20 -1.93 13.34
CA VAL A 100 -0.33 -2.63 14.63
C VAL A 100 0.21 -1.78 15.78
N LEU A 101 1.38 -1.14 15.61
CA LEU A 101 1.97 -0.30 16.65
C LEU A 101 1.12 0.95 16.94
N VAL A 102 0.59 1.62 15.91
CA VAL A 102 -0.27 2.80 16.09
C VAL A 102 -1.57 2.42 16.79
N VAL A 103 -2.23 1.34 16.33
CA VAL A 103 -3.48 0.85 16.92
C VAL A 103 -3.24 0.44 18.38
N MET A 104 -2.25 -0.41 18.64
CA MET A 104 -1.94 -0.88 20.00
C MET A 104 -1.52 0.26 20.93
N GLY A 105 -0.69 1.19 20.44
CA GLY A 105 -0.29 2.39 21.18
C GLY A 105 -1.47 3.28 21.55
N SER A 106 -2.44 3.46 20.65
CA SER A 106 -3.65 4.24 20.93
C SER A 106 -4.50 3.64 22.04
N TYR A 107 -4.58 2.31 22.11
CA TYR A 107 -5.27 1.61 23.20
C TYR A 107 -4.54 1.74 24.52
N LEU A 108 -3.21 1.57 24.53
CA LEU A 108 -2.39 1.73 25.74
C LEU A 108 -2.47 3.17 26.28
N PHE A 109 -2.43 4.17 25.40
CA PHE A 109 -2.56 5.57 25.81
C PHE A 109 -3.93 5.87 26.42
N LYS A 110 -5.02 5.36 25.81
CA LYS A 110 -6.37 5.49 26.38
C LYS A 110 -6.49 4.78 27.74
N PHE A 111 -5.95 3.57 27.87
CA PHE A 111 -6.00 2.84 29.13
C PHE A 111 -5.21 3.57 30.22
N SER A 112 -4.02 4.07 29.89
CA SER A 112 -3.18 4.87 30.80
C SER A 112 -3.89 6.13 31.29
N SER A 113 -4.56 6.88 30.39
CA SER A 113 -5.29 8.09 30.80
C SER A 113 -6.49 7.78 31.71
N ILE A 114 -7.20 6.68 31.44
CA ILE A 114 -8.29 6.20 32.31
C ILE A 114 -7.74 5.81 33.68
N MET A 115 -6.66 5.03 33.73
CA MET A 115 -6.01 4.62 34.98
C MET A 115 -5.53 5.83 35.79
N LEU A 116 -4.90 6.80 35.15
CA LEU A 116 -4.45 8.03 35.82
C LEU A 116 -5.62 8.83 36.38
N LYS A 117 -6.73 8.92 35.64
CA LYS A 117 -7.95 9.60 36.11
C LYS A 117 -8.58 8.90 37.32
N VAL A 118 -8.61 7.57 37.31
CA VAL A 118 -9.07 6.77 38.45
C VAL A 118 -8.15 6.98 39.65
N ALA A 119 -6.83 6.94 39.46
CA ALA A 119 -5.85 7.16 40.52
C ALA A 119 -5.95 8.57 41.11
N TYR A 120 -6.05 9.60 40.26
CA TYR A 120 -6.25 10.98 40.68
C TYR A 120 -7.53 11.14 41.51
N ASN A 121 -8.65 10.58 41.04
CA ASN A 121 -9.90 10.62 41.77
C ASN A 121 -9.82 9.87 43.12
N LEU A 122 -9.13 8.73 43.17
CA LEU A 122 -8.90 8.00 44.42
C LEU A 122 -8.07 8.81 45.40
N ILE A 123 -6.99 9.44 44.94
CA ILE A 123 -6.13 10.31 45.78
C ILE A 123 -6.93 11.50 46.28
N HIS A 124 -7.74 12.13 45.44
CA HIS A 124 -8.58 13.27 45.81
C HIS A 124 -9.60 12.88 46.87
N VAL A 125 -10.36 11.80 46.65
CA VAL A 125 -11.36 11.31 47.62
C VAL A 125 -10.69 10.89 48.92
N PHE A 126 -9.53 10.22 48.86
CA PHE A 126 -8.78 9.85 50.05
C PHE A 126 -8.28 11.08 50.81
N GLY A 127 -7.79 12.10 50.10
CA GLY A 127 -7.39 13.38 50.66
C GLY A 127 -8.54 14.11 51.35
N ASP A 128 -9.72 14.14 50.73
CA ASP A 128 -10.92 14.72 51.30
C ASP A 128 -11.39 13.95 52.55
N ILE A 129 -11.32 12.62 52.54
CA ILE A 129 -11.68 11.79 53.71
C ILE A 129 -10.70 12.02 54.87
N LEU A 130 -9.39 12.07 54.61
CA LEU A 130 -8.40 12.39 55.64
C LEU A 130 -8.59 13.82 56.17
N GLY A 131 -8.84 14.79 55.28
CA GLY A 131 -9.00 16.20 55.64
C GLY A 131 -10.32 16.53 56.35
N SER A 132 -11.41 15.83 56.01
CA SER A 132 -12.75 16.09 56.57
C SER A 132 -12.91 15.55 58.00
N HIS A 133 -12.15 14.52 58.38
CA HIS A 133 -12.21 13.93 59.71
C HIS A 133 -10.93 14.19 60.50
N THR A 134 -10.79 15.42 61.01
CA THR A 134 -9.68 15.87 61.87
C THR A 134 -9.40 14.94 63.05
N TYR A 135 -10.43 14.24 63.56
CA TYR A 135 -10.31 13.25 64.62
C TYR A 135 -9.48 12.01 64.23
N ILE A 136 -9.52 11.57 62.97
CA ILE A 136 -8.76 10.41 62.49
C ILE A 136 -7.26 10.75 62.46
N ILE A 137 -6.91 11.92 61.92
CA ILE A 137 -5.52 12.41 61.90
C ILE A 137 -4.99 12.57 63.32
N ALA A 138 -5.75 13.22 64.20
CA ALA A 138 -5.36 13.41 65.60
C ALA A 138 -5.15 12.07 66.33
N GLY A 139 -6.01 11.08 66.10
CA GLY A 139 -5.88 9.74 66.66
C GLY A 139 -4.62 9.01 66.17
N LEU A 140 -4.31 9.08 64.88
CA LEU A 140 -3.15 8.41 64.29
C LEU A 140 -1.82 9.05 64.74
N VAL A 141 -1.77 10.38 64.81
CA VAL A 141 -0.62 11.11 65.37
C VAL A 141 -0.46 10.79 66.85
N GLY A 142 -1.55 10.79 67.62
CA GLY A 142 -1.54 10.44 69.04
C GLY A 142 -1.01 9.03 69.29
N LEU A 143 -1.49 8.02 68.55
CA LEU A 143 -1.01 6.65 68.63
C LEU A 143 0.49 6.56 68.31
N SER A 144 0.95 7.28 67.28
CA SER A 144 2.35 7.29 66.87
C SER A 144 3.25 7.83 67.99
N ILE A 145 2.83 8.91 68.66
CA ILE A 145 3.56 9.48 69.81
C ILE A 145 3.61 8.46 70.96
N VAL A 146 2.50 7.80 71.28
CA VAL A 146 2.44 6.77 72.33
C VAL A 146 3.42 5.64 72.04
N LEU A 147 3.49 5.16 70.79
CA LEU A 147 4.42 4.10 70.39
C LEU A 147 5.89 4.55 70.51
N ILE A 148 6.21 5.79 70.11
CA ILE A 148 7.57 6.34 70.24
C ILE A 148 7.98 6.45 71.71
N VAL A 149 7.07 6.92 72.57
CA VAL A 149 7.32 7.01 74.02
C VAL A 149 7.51 5.63 74.62
N ALA A 150 6.64 4.68 74.31
CA ALA A 150 6.74 3.29 74.78
C ALA A 150 8.05 2.64 74.33
N SER A 151 8.44 2.83 73.07
CA SER A 151 9.71 2.36 72.52
C SER A 151 10.91 2.97 73.26
N SER A 152 10.89 4.28 73.47
CA SER A 152 11.96 5.00 74.21
C SER A 152 12.08 4.52 75.65
N ILE A 153 10.96 4.28 76.33
CA ILE A 153 10.94 3.72 77.70
C ILE A 153 11.51 2.30 77.70
N SER A 154 11.11 1.47 76.74
CA SER A 154 11.58 0.09 76.62
C SER A 154 13.09 0.01 76.38
N ILE A 155 13.62 0.86 75.48
CA ILE A 155 15.07 0.97 75.23
C ILE A 155 15.79 1.43 76.51
N LYS A 156 15.28 2.45 77.20
CA LYS A 156 15.89 2.94 78.45
C LYS A 156 15.89 1.86 79.55
N HIS A 157 14.79 1.10 79.66
CA HIS A 157 14.68 0.01 80.61
C HIS A 157 15.69 -1.11 80.29
N MET A 158 15.83 -1.47 79.00
CA MET A 158 16.82 -2.45 78.54
C MET A 158 18.26 -1.99 78.81
N LEU A 159 18.59 -0.72 78.52
CA LEU A 159 19.93 -0.17 78.80
C LEU A 159 20.25 -0.14 80.31
N LYS A 160 19.26 0.13 81.16
CA LYS A 160 19.44 0.06 82.62
C LYS A 160 19.61 -1.38 83.10
N ALA A 161 18.92 -2.33 82.48
CA ALA A 161 19.05 -3.76 82.81
C ALA A 161 20.38 -4.36 82.34
N SER A 162 20.95 -3.88 81.22
CA SER A 162 22.25 -4.32 80.71
C SER A 162 23.45 -3.55 81.29
N GLY A 163 23.24 -2.31 81.75
CA GLY A 163 24.27 -1.41 82.30
C GLY A 163 24.82 -1.75 83.69
N PHE A 164 24.71 -3.00 84.17
CA PHE A 164 25.33 -3.43 85.43
C PHE A 164 26.08 -4.77 85.34
N LYS A 165 26.44 -5.24 84.14
CA LYS A 165 27.32 -6.42 84.01
C LYS A 165 28.35 -6.20 82.91
N GLY A 166 29.53 -5.71 83.28
CA GLY A 166 30.72 -5.78 82.42
C GLY A 166 31.61 -4.54 82.46
N ALA A 167 32.17 -4.21 83.62
CA ALA A 167 33.34 -3.34 83.73
C ALA A 167 34.20 -3.87 84.88
N ASN A 168 34.99 -4.90 84.58
CA ASN A 168 36.01 -5.44 85.45
C ASN A 168 37.00 -6.25 84.59
N TRP A 169 38.18 -5.65 84.42
CA TRP A 169 39.53 -6.21 84.22
C TRP A 169 39.65 -7.55 83.50
#